data_AF-E4MYX8-F1
#
_entry.id   AF-E4MYX8-F1
#
_cell.length_a   1.000
_cell.length_b   1.000
_cell.length_c   1.000
_cell.angle_alpha   90.00
_cell.angle_beta   90.00
_cell.angle_gamma   90.00
#
_symmetry.space_group_name_H-M   'P 1'
#
loop_
_entity.id
_entity.type
_entity.pdbx_description
1 polymer ?
#
loop_
_entity_poly.entity_id
_entity_poly.type
_entity_poly.pdbx_seq_one_letter_code
_entity_poly.pdbx_strand_id
1 'polypeptide(L)'
;MARVRYCASCGGRLPRGASSRRRYCDDACRAQAYRDRKAEQRRLDFLTLLGQAHYASHRRLIRALTCPVCGRATMARASRRRDAVYCSGRCRSRAWRQRASRRARSAA
;
A
#
# COMPACT_ATOMS: atom_id res chain seq x y z
N MET A 1 8.52 -34.69 -23.64
CA MET A 1 7.22 -34.40 -22.97
C MET A 1 7.15 -32.94 -22.56
N ALA A 2 6.13 -32.19 -23.00
CA ALA A 2 5.97 -30.80 -22.59
C ALA A 2 5.59 -30.74 -21.09
N ARG A 3 6.43 -30.14 -20.25
CA ARG A 3 6.12 -29.94 -18.83
C ARG A 3 4.83 -29.15 -18.71
N VAL A 4 3.95 -29.57 -17.81
CA VAL A 4 2.75 -28.80 -17.47
C VAL A 4 3.19 -27.47 -16.87
N ARG A 5 2.71 -26.36 -17.45
CA ARG A 5 3.03 -25.00 -17.00
C ARG A 5 1.81 -24.39 -16.33
N TYR A 6 2.06 -23.56 -15.32
CA TYR A 6 1.03 -22.93 -14.50
C TYR A 6 1.06 -21.41 -14.66
N CYS A 7 -0.09 -20.79 -14.44
CA CYS A 7 -0.25 -19.35 -14.43
C CYS A 7 0.53 -18.74 -13.26
N ALA A 8 1.32 -17.70 -13.53
CA ALA A 8 2.08 -16.99 -12.50
C ALA A 8 1.22 -16.14 -11.54
N SER A 9 -0.08 -16.00 -11.80
CA SER A 9 -1.00 -15.21 -10.95
C SER A 9 -1.94 -16.09 -10.13
N CYS A 10 -2.71 -16.98 -10.77
CA CYS A 10 -3.70 -17.81 -10.08
C CYS A 10 -3.24 -19.24 -9.81
N GLY A 11 -2.08 -19.67 -10.33
CA GLY A 11 -1.61 -21.05 -10.22
C GLY A 11 -2.35 -22.06 -11.11
N GLY A 12 -3.38 -21.64 -11.85
CA GLY A 12 -4.14 -22.50 -12.76
C GLY A 12 -3.30 -23.03 -13.92
N ARG A 13 -3.68 -24.17 -14.49
CA ARG A 13 -2.97 -24.81 -15.61
C ARG A 13 -3.06 -23.96 -16.88
N LEU A 14 -1.94 -23.74 -17.56
CA LEU A 14 -1.94 -23.00 -18.83
C LEU A 14 -2.58 -23.84 -19.95
N PRO A 15 -3.21 -23.20 -20.96
CA PRO A 15 -3.80 -23.89 -22.10
C PRO A 15 -2.79 -24.81 -22.80
N ARG A 16 -3.26 -25.98 -23.24
CA ARG A 16 -2.45 -26.90 -24.06
C ARG A 16 -2.09 -26.20 -25.37
N GLY A 17 -0.82 -26.25 -25.77
CA GLY A 17 -0.34 -25.54 -26.97
C GLY A 17 -0.03 -24.05 -26.75
N ALA A 18 -0.19 -23.52 -25.53
CA ALA A 18 0.24 -22.16 -25.24
C ALA A 18 1.75 -21.99 -25.47
N SER A 19 2.13 -20.85 -26.08
CA SER A 19 3.53 -20.49 -26.29
C SER A 19 4.37 -20.67 -25.02
N SER A 20 5.61 -21.14 -25.19
CA SER A 20 6.61 -21.27 -24.12
C SER A 20 6.86 -19.96 -23.35
N ARG A 21 6.56 -18.80 -23.96
CA ARG A 21 6.68 -17.48 -23.33
C ARG A 21 5.43 -17.02 -22.57
N ARG A 22 4.28 -17.69 -22.75
CA ARG A 22 3.02 -17.33 -22.07
C ARG A 22 3.15 -17.54 -20.56
N ARG A 23 2.84 -16.51 -19.76
CA ARG A 23 2.96 -16.53 -18.29
C ARG A 23 1.62 -16.60 -17.55
N TYR A 24 0.52 -16.25 -18.21
CA TYR A 24 -0.81 -16.14 -17.61
C TYR A 24 -1.83 -16.98 -18.40
N CYS A 25 -2.86 -17.48 -17.73
CA CYS A 25 -3.92 -18.26 -18.39
C CYS A 25 -4.70 -17.37 -19.36
N ASP A 26 -5.06 -16.16 -18.93
CA ASP A 26 -5.87 -15.20 -19.66
C ASP A 26 -5.45 -13.75 -19.37
N ASP A 27 -6.19 -12.80 -19.95
CA ASP A 27 -5.94 -11.38 -19.78
C ASP A 27 -6.42 -10.84 -18.42
N ALA A 28 -7.34 -11.52 -17.73
CA ALA A 28 -7.72 -11.16 -16.38
C ALA A 28 -6.55 -11.37 -15.40
N CYS A 29 -5.89 -12.54 -15.45
CA CYS A 29 -4.69 -12.83 -14.67
C CYS A 29 -3.51 -11.94 -15.07
N ARG A 30 -3.38 -11.58 -16.35
CA ARG A 30 -2.38 -10.62 -16.82
C ARG A 30 -2.62 -9.23 -16.20
N ALA A 31 -3.86 -8.75 -16.25
CA ALA A 31 -4.25 -7.46 -15.70
C ALA A 31 -4.08 -7.43 -14.18
N GLN A 32 -4.44 -8.52 -13.49
CA GLN A 32 -4.25 -8.67 -12.05
C GLN A 32 -2.75 -8.60 -11.68
N ALA A 33 -1.92 -9.41 -12.33
CA ALA A 33 -0.46 -9.39 -12.11
C ALA A 33 0.19 -8.03 -12.45
N TYR A 34 -0.39 -7.26 -13.38
CA TYR A 34 0.05 -5.88 -13.62
C TYR A 34 -0.32 -4.96 -12.46
N ARG A 35 -1.57 -5.03 -11.96
CA ARG A 35 -2.04 -4.22 -10.83
C ARG A 35 -1.26 -4.53 -9.56
N ASP A 36 -0.96 -5.80 -9.30
CA ASP A 36 -0.19 -6.25 -8.15
C ASP A 36 1.23 -5.69 -8.19
N ARG A 37 1.93 -5.83 -9.33
CA ARG A 37 3.26 -5.20 -9.53
C ARG A 37 3.22 -3.69 -9.34
N LYS A 38 2.20 -3.01 -9.86
CA LYS A 38 2.03 -1.56 -9.64
C LYS A 38 1.72 -1.20 -8.20
N ALA A 39 1.02 -2.05 -7.44
CA ALA A 39 0.75 -1.83 -6.03
C ALA A 39 2.02 -2.06 -5.18
N GLU A 40 2.79 -3.09 -5.50
CA GLU A 40 4.09 -3.37 -4.88
C GLU A 40 5.09 -2.24 -5.14
N GLN A 41 5.23 -1.80 -6.40
CA GLN A 41 6.11 -0.68 -6.74
C GLN A 41 5.77 0.56 -5.91
N ARG A 42 4.48 0.93 -5.80
CA ARG A 42 4.05 2.07 -4.99
C ARG A 42 4.35 1.89 -3.48
N ARG A 43 4.35 0.66 -2.97
CA ARG A 43 4.77 0.37 -1.57
C ARG A 43 6.27 0.59 -1.41
N LEU A 44 7.08 0.04 -2.31
CA LEU A 44 8.53 0.18 -2.28
C LEU A 44 8.94 1.64 -2.40
N ASP A 45 8.41 2.39 -3.38
CA ASP A 45 8.68 3.82 -3.56
C ASP A 45 8.38 4.63 -2.29
N PHE A 46 7.28 4.29 -1.62
CA PHE A 46 6.90 4.93 -0.36
C PHE A 46 7.87 4.60 0.78
N LEU A 47 8.30 3.35 0.91
CA LEU A 47 9.27 2.94 1.92
C LEU A 47 10.63 3.60 1.69
N THR A 48 11.08 3.67 0.43
CA THR A 48 12.31 4.37 0.04
C THR A 48 12.22 5.86 0.41
N LEU A 49 11.12 6.53 0.06
CA LEU A 49 10.92 7.94 0.40
C LEU A 49 10.92 8.17 1.92
N LEU A 50 10.25 7.31 2.68
CA LEU A 50 10.24 7.41 4.14
C LEU A 50 11.66 7.19 4.72
N GLY A 51 12.38 6.19 4.22
CA GLY A 51 13.77 5.91 4.61
C GLY A 51 14.70 7.10 4.34
N GLN A 52 14.61 7.70 3.14
CA GLN A 52 15.36 8.91 2.78
C GLN A 52 15.00 10.09 3.70
N ALA A 53 13.72 10.27 4.02
CA ALA A 53 13.28 11.33 4.93
C ALA A 53 13.83 11.13 6.35
N HIS A 54 13.91 9.88 6.83
CA HIS A 54 14.57 9.55 8.10
C HIS A 54 16.08 9.81 8.05
N TYR A 55 16.76 9.37 6.99
CA TYR A 55 18.19 9.60 6.80
C TYR A 55 18.54 11.09 6.80
N ALA A 56 17.80 11.90 6.02
CA ALA A 56 17.99 13.34 5.95
C ALA A 56 17.40 14.10 7.16
N SER A 57 16.83 13.41 8.15
CA SER A 57 16.18 14.02 9.32
C SER A 57 15.09 15.05 8.98
N HIS A 58 14.39 14.85 7.84
CA HIS A 58 13.34 15.74 7.35
C HIS A 58 12.04 15.58 8.15
N ARG A 59 11.99 16.17 9.36
CA ARG A 59 10.87 16.06 10.31
C ARG A 59 9.49 16.34 9.69
N ARG A 60 9.38 17.32 8.79
CA ARG A 60 8.11 17.66 8.11
C ARG A 60 7.63 16.52 7.20
N LEU A 61 8.53 15.92 6.42
CA LEU A 61 8.21 14.79 5.54
C LEU A 61 7.87 13.53 6.35
N ILE A 62 8.64 13.24 7.39
CA ILE A 62 8.36 12.09 8.27
C ILE A 62 6.95 12.23 8.87
N ARG A 63 6.58 13.42 9.37
CA ARG A 63 5.23 13.67 9.90
C ARG A 63 4.14 13.57 8.83
N ALA A 64 4.42 13.95 7.58
CA ALA A 64 3.46 13.81 6.49
C ALA A 64 3.27 12.35 6.02
N LEU A 65 4.28 11.50 6.21
CA LEU A 65 4.28 10.10 5.78
C LEU A 65 3.90 9.12 6.90
N THR A 66 3.69 9.61 8.13
CA THR A 66 3.39 8.79 9.30
C THR A 66 2.07 9.21 9.96
N CYS A 67 1.42 8.27 10.63
CA CYS A 67 0.20 8.53 11.35
C CYS A 67 0.49 9.41 12.57
N PRO A 68 -0.18 10.57 12.74
CA PRO A 68 0.10 11.46 13.87
C PRO A 68 -0.32 10.88 15.23
N VAL A 69 -1.07 9.78 15.25
CA VAL A 69 -1.61 9.17 16.48
C VAL A 69 -0.72 8.03 16.99
N CYS A 70 -0.10 7.26 16.08
CA CYS A 70 0.65 6.06 16.45
C CYS A 70 2.02 5.95 15.79
N GLY A 71 2.44 6.93 14.98
CA GLY A 71 3.75 6.97 14.32
C GLY A 71 3.94 5.97 13.18
N ARG A 72 3.02 5.01 12.98
CA ARG A 72 3.15 4.02 11.90
C ARG A 72 3.01 4.71 10.53
N ALA A 73 3.84 4.27 9.58
CA ALA A 73 3.81 4.76 8.21
C ALA A 73 2.41 4.65 7.59
N THR A 74 1.91 5.77 7.09
CA THR A 74 0.61 5.82 6.42
C THR A 74 0.81 5.37 4.99
N MET A 75 0.42 4.12 4.67
CA MET A 75 0.36 3.62 3.28
C MET A 75 -0.70 4.34 2.41
N ALA A 76 -1.05 5.58 2.76
CA ALA A 76 -1.84 6.52 1.98
C ALA A 76 -1.35 6.64 0.53
N ARG A 77 -0.06 6.41 0.30
CA ARG A 77 0.56 6.50 -1.03
C ARG A 77 0.63 5.16 -1.80
N ALA A 78 0.41 4.03 -1.12
CA ALA A 78 0.66 2.71 -1.68
C ALA A 78 -0.62 1.89 -1.99
N SER A 79 -1.65 1.99 -1.14
CA SER A 79 -2.91 1.26 -1.36
C SER A 79 -4.19 2.00 -0.94
N ARG A 80 -4.07 3.21 -0.38
CA ARG A 80 -5.21 4.05 0.04
C ARG A 80 -5.28 5.33 -0.79
N ARG A 81 -6.30 6.16 -0.50
CA ARG A 81 -6.42 7.51 -1.06
C ARG A 81 -5.20 8.36 -0.66
N ARG A 82 -4.76 9.22 -1.58
CA ARG A 82 -3.53 10.05 -1.44
C ARG A 82 -3.57 11.00 -0.25
N ASP A 83 -4.77 11.36 0.20
CA ASP A 83 -5.09 12.27 1.29
C ASP A 83 -5.30 11.56 2.65
N ALA A 84 -5.07 10.24 2.72
CA ALA A 84 -5.31 9.49 3.96
C ALA A 84 -4.28 9.80 5.06
N VAL A 85 -4.63 10.68 6.01
CA VAL A 85 -3.76 11.08 7.13
C VAL A 85 -3.57 9.99 8.20
N TYR A 86 -4.52 9.06 8.35
CA TYR A 86 -4.50 8.06 9.44
C TYR A 86 -4.23 6.65 8.93
N CYS A 87 -3.49 5.87 9.72
CA CYS A 87 -3.17 4.47 9.38
C CYS A 87 -4.37 3.52 9.49
N SER A 88 -5.46 3.90 10.17
CA SER A 88 -6.66 3.09 10.32
C SER A 88 -7.86 3.93 10.79
N GLY A 89 -9.07 3.38 10.68
CA GLY A 89 -10.27 3.98 11.28
C GLY A 89 -10.15 4.15 12.80
N ARG A 90 -9.48 3.22 13.51
CA ARG A 90 -9.23 3.33 14.96
C ARG A 90 -8.43 4.58 15.31
N CYS A 91 -7.37 4.88 14.56
CA CYS A 91 -6.57 6.08 14.78
C CYS A 91 -7.35 7.36 14.45
N ARG A 92 -8.20 7.33 13.41
CA ARG A 92 -9.11 8.44 13.10
C ARG A 92 -10.05 8.74 14.28
N SER A 93 -10.70 7.71 14.83
CA SER A 93 -11.60 7.88 15.99
C SER A 93 -10.86 8.37 17.23
N ARG A 94 -9.64 7.87 17.49
CA ARG A 94 -8.80 8.35 18.60
C ARG A 94 -8.43 9.84 18.44
N ALA A 95 -8.05 10.26 17.24
CA ALA A 95 -7.78 11.68 16.94
C ALA A 95 -9.02 12.56 17.11
N TRP A 96 -10.21 12.07 16.76
CA TRP A 96 -11.46 12.78 17.01
C TRP A 96 -11.72 12.95 18.51
N ARG A 97 -11.62 11.88 19.31
CA ARG A 97 -11.82 11.94 20.77
C ARG A 97 -10.83 12.89 21.45
N GLN A 98 -9.56 12.88 21.04
CA GLN A 98 -8.56 13.82 21.57
C GLN A 98 -8.87 15.28 21.24
N ARG A 99 -9.41 15.56 20.05
CA ARG A 99 -9.84 16.92 19.69
C ARG A 99 -11.09 17.34 20.48
N ALA A 100 -12.04 16.43 20.66
CA ALA A 100 -13.23 16.67 21.47
C ALA A 100 -12.86 16.99 22.93
N SER A 101 -11.95 16.22 23.55
CA SER A 101 -11.53 16.48 24.93
C SER A 101 -10.73 17.77 25.08
N ARG A 102 -9.96 18.18 24.06
CA ARG A 102 -9.30 19.49 24.05
C ARG A 102 -10.31 20.64 23.99
N ARG A 103 -11.32 20.53 23.12
CA ARG A 103 -12.40 21.53 23.01
C ARG A 103 -13.20 21.67 24.30
N ALA A 104 -13.54 20.55 24.94
CA ALA A 104 -14.23 20.55 26.23
C ALA A 104 -13.39 21.25 27.31
N ARG A 105 -12.08 20.98 27.37
CA ARG A 105 -11.17 21.65 28.32
C ARG A 105 -10.96 23.14 28.05
N SER A 106 -11.04 23.59 26.80
CA SER A 106 -10.93 25.02 26.48
C SER A 106 -12.23 25.79 26.68
N ALA A 107 -13.35 25.10 26.92
CA ALA A 107 -14.67 25.70 27.14
C ALA A 107 -15.10 25.69 28.62
N ALA A 108 -14.27 25.10 29.50
CA ALA A 108 -14.39 25.11 30.95
C ALA A 108 -13.37 26.11 31.52
#